data_AF-A0A2N1HWX7-F1
#
_entry.id   AF-A0A2N1HWX7-F1
#
_cell.length_a   1.000
_cell.length_b   1.000
_cell.length_c   1.000
_cell.angle_alpha   90.00
_cell.angle_beta   90.00
_cell.angle_gamma   90.00
#
_symmetry.space_group_name_H-M   'P 1'
#
loop_
_entity.id
_entity.type
_entity.pdbx_description
1 polymer ?
#
loop_
_entity_poly.entity_id
_entity_poly.type
_entity_poly.pdbx_seq_one_letter_code
_entity_poly.pdbx_strand_id
1 'polypeptide(L)'
;MSFIYLLMILMLAIFLGFELIRKVPATLHTPLMSGANAVSGITLIGAIAYSGNENLLLAQILGSVSVFLATINVVGGYMVTDRMLAMFKSK
;
A
#
# COMPACT_ATOMS: atom_id res chain seq x y z
N MET A 1 -1.61 19.46 10.65
CA MET A 1 -2.97 19.47 10.08
C MET A 1 -3.97 19.33 11.21
N SER A 2 -5.08 20.08 11.19
CA SER A 2 -6.15 19.89 12.18
C SER A 2 -6.88 18.57 11.93
N PHE A 3 -7.52 18.03 12.97
CA PHE A 3 -8.33 16.80 12.88
C PHE A 3 -9.42 16.91 11.79
N ILE A 4 -10.04 18.08 11.68
CA ILE A 4 -11.07 18.36 10.66
C ILE A 4 -10.50 18.19 9.24
N TYR A 5 -9.28 18.67 8.99
CA TYR A 5 -8.65 18.50 7.67
C TYR A 5 -8.29 17.04 7.38
N LEU A 6 -7.82 16.26 8.36
CA LEU A 6 -7.55 14.84 8.18
C LEU A 6 -8.82 14.05 7.85
N LEU A 7 -9.92 14.37 8.53
CA LEU A 7 -11.21 13.73 8.29
C LEU A 7 -11.79 14.09 6.93
N MET A 8 -11.65 15.36 6.51
CA MET A 8 -12.00 15.79 5.16
C MET A 8 -11.19 15.03 4.09
N ILE A 9 -9.87 14.93 4.26
CA ILE A 9 -9.01 14.18 3.33
C ILE A 9 -9.43 12.71 3.27
N LEU A 10 -9.69 12.08 4.42
CA LEU A 10 -10.16 10.69 4.49
C LEU A 10 -11.46 10.50 3.71
N MET A 11 -12.46 11.35 3.94
CA MET A 11 -13.75 11.26 3.25
C MET A 11 -13.59 11.43 1.74
N LEU A 12 -12.85 12.46 1.29
CA LEU A 12 -12.62 12.69 -0.14
C LEU A 12 -11.83 11.56 -0.81
N ALA A 13 -10.84 10.99 -0.11
CA ALA A 13 -10.06 9.85 -0.62
C ALA A 13 -10.92 8.60 -0.79
N ILE A 14 -11.86 8.33 0.13
CA ILE A 14 -12.80 7.21 0.02
C ILE A 14 -13.71 7.38 -1.19
N PHE A 15 -14.32 8.57 -1.37
CA PHE A 15 -15.16 8.86 -2.54
C PHE A 15 -14.38 8.72 -3.85
N LEU A 16 -13.16 9.26 -3.89
CA LEU A 16 -12.28 9.15 -5.05
C LEU A 16 -11.96 7.68 -5.37
N GLY A 17 -11.61 6.88 -4.36
CA GLY A 17 -11.33 5.45 -4.53
C GLY A 17 -12.50 4.69 -5.12
N PHE A 18 -13.73 4.94 -4.64
CA PHE A 18 -14.94 4.31 -5.18
C PHE A 18 -15.18 4.68 -6.64
N GLU A 19 -15.10 5.97 -6.96
CA GLU A 19 -15.35 6.48 -8.32
C GLU A 19 -14.32 5.98 -9.34
N LEU A 20 -13.06 5.81 -8.93
CA LEU A 20 -12.00 5.24 -9.76
C LEU A 20 -12.23 3.75 -10.05
N ILE A 21 -12.49 2.94 -9.01
CA ILE A 21 -12.66 1.48 -9.15
C ILE A 21 -13.87 1.14 -10.02
N ARG A 22 -14.96 1.91 -9.91
CA ARG A 22 -16.20 1.69 -10.67
C ARG A 22 -16.01 1.79 -12.20
N LYS A 23 -14.95 2.45 -12.66
CA LYS A 23 -14.65 2.67 -14.09
C LYS A 23 -13.67 1.65 -14.67
N VAL A 24 -13.19 0.69 -13.86
CA VAL A 24 -12.22 -0.31 -14.31
C VAL A 24 -12.95 -1.46 -15.03
N PRO A 25 -12.52 -1.86 -16.24
CA PRO A 25 -13.11 -2.99 -16.96
C PRO A 25 -12.84 -4.31 -16.23
N ALA A 26 -13.74 -5.29 -16.41
CA ALA A 26 -13.69 -6.56 -15.68
C ALA A 26 -12.39 -7.35 -15.87
N THR A 27 -11.75 -7.22 -17.03
CA THR A 27 -10.46 -7.85 -17.37
C THR A 27 -9.32 -7.38 -16.48
N LEU A 28 -9.43 -6.20 -15.85
CA LEU A 28 -8.40 -5.61 -15.00
C LEU A 28 -8.66 -5.79 -13.50
N HIS A 29 -9.72 -6.48 -13.05
CA HIS A 29 -9.97 -6.63 -11.62
C HIS A 29 -8.85 -7.36 -10.86
N THR A 30 -8.26 -8.40 -11.44
CA THR A 30 -7.16 -9.12 -10.80
C THR A 30 -5.86 -8.30 -10.77
N PRO A 31 -5.41 -7.67 -11.88
CA PRO A 31 -4.32 -6.69 -11.83
C PRO A 31 -4.59 -5.53 -10.86
N LEU A 32 -5.82 -5.03 -10.80
CA LEU A 32 -6.23 -3.96 -9.88
C LEU A 32 -6.11 -4.39 -8.42
N MET A 33 -6.57 -5.61 -8.09
CA MET A 33 -6.43 -6.17 -6.75
C MET A 33 -4.96 -6.29 -6.35
N SER A 34 -4.10 -6.78 -7.25
CA SER A 34 -2.65 -6.86 -7.03
C SER A 34 -2.04 -5.45 -6.86
N GLY A 35 -2.44 -4.49 -7.70
CA GLY A 35 -1.96 -3.11 -7.63
C GLY A 35 -2.36 -2.41 -6.33
N ALA A 36 -3.59 -2.60 -5.86
CA ALA A 36 -4.06 -2.09 -4.58
C ALA A 36 -3.28 -2.69 -3.41
N ASN A 37 -2.91 -3.98 -3.50
CA ASN A 37 -2.02 -4.62 -2.53
C ASN A 37 -0.62 -3.97 -2.54
N ALA A 38 -0.04 -3.72 -3.72
CA ALA A 38 1.25 -3.03 -3.84
C ALA A 38 1.24 -1.62 -3.20
N VAL A 39 0.15 -0.87 -3.40
CA VAL A 39 -0.04 0.47 -2.79
C VAL A 39 -0.19 0.38 -1.26
N SER A 40 -0.79 -0.68 -0.73
CA SER A 40 -0.88 -0.92 0.73
C SER A 40 0.50 -1.04 1.40
N GLY A 41 1.54 -1.29 0.60
CA GLY A 41 2.94 -1.25 1.01
C GLY A 41 3.42 0.11 1.56
N ILE A 42 2.62 1.19 1.45
CA ILE A 42 2.84 2.47 2.13
C ILE A 42 3.06 2.33 3.65
N THR A 43 2.58 1.24 4.25
CA THR A 43 2.87 0.82 5.63
C THR A 43 4.37 0.78 5.95
N LEU A 44 5.24 0.60 4.95
CA LEU A 44 6.70 0.69 5.10
C LEU A 44 7.15 2.05 5.64
N ILE A 45 6.49 3.15 5.28
CA ILE A 45 6.82 4.48 5.81
C ILE A 45 6.58 4.51 7.32
N GLY A 46 5.46 3.96 7.79
CA GLY A 46 5.18 3.82 9.21
C GLY A 46 6.19 2.92 9.90
N ALA A 47 6.49 1.75 9.31
CA ALA A 47 7.45 0.81 9.86
C ALA A 47 8.84 1.45 10.06
N ILE A 48 9.33 2.21 9.08
CA ILE A 48 10.61 2.93 9.17
C ILE A 48 10.53 4.04 10.21
N ALA A 49 9.44 4.81 10.26
CA ALA A 49 9.29 5.92 11.21
C ALA A 49 9.27 5.47 12.68
N TYR A 50 8.80 4.26 12.96
CA TYR A 50 8.74 3.70 14.31
C TYR A 50 9.87 2.70 14.64
N SER A 51 10.59 2.23 13.62
CA SER A 51 11.79 1.39 13.81
C SER A 51 12.95 2.24 14.31
N GLY A 52 13.58 1.83 15.41
CA GLY A 52 14.72 2.54 16.00
C GLY A 52 14.41 3.33 17.29
N ASN A 53 13.21 3.19 17.86
CA ASN A 53 12.93 3.77 19.18
C ASN A 53 13.71 3.03 20.28
N GLU A 54 14.62 3.72 20.97
CA GLU A 54 15.67 3.12 21.81
C GLU A 54 15.17 2.57 23.16
N ASN A 55 13.91 2.85 23.51
CA ASN A 55 13.45 2.70 24.88
C ASN A 55 13.04 1.28 25.26
N LEU A 56 12.81 0.37 24.31
CA LEU A 56 12.32 -0.98 24.59
C LEU A 56 12.79 -2.02 23.55
N LEU A 57 13.47 -3.08 24.02
CA LEU A 57 13.94 -4.19 23.18
C LEU A 57 12.81 -4.83 22.36
N LEU A 58 11.61 -4.96 22.96
CA LEU A 58 10.42 -5.46 22.27
C LEU A 58 10.01 -4.55 21.09
N ALA A 59 10.10 -3.22 21.25
CA ALA A 59 9.78 -2.27 20.19
C ALA A 59 10.80 -2.35 19.04
N GLN A 60 12.08 -2.58 19.33
CA GLN A 60 13.11 -2.76 18.30
C GLN A 60 12.88 -4.03 17.48
N ILE A 61 12.55 -5.16 18.13
CA ILE A 61 12.23 -6.41 17.43
C ILE A 61 10.99 -6.23 16.55
N LEU A 62 9.91 -5.69 17.12
CA LEU A 62 8.67 -5.47 16.37
C LEU A 62 8.85 -4.48 15.21
N GLY A 63 9.62 -3.41 15.41
CA GLY A 63 9.97 -2.45 14.35
C GLY A 63 10.77 -3.10 13.23
N SER A 64 11.78 -3.92 13.58
CA SER A 64 12.60 -4.65 12.59
C SER A 64 11.77 -5.64 11.77
N VAL A 65 10.89 -6.41 12.44
CA VAL A 65 9.96 -7.34 11.78
C VAL A 65 8.95 -6.58 10.92
N SER A 66 8.44 -5.44 11.40
CA SER A 66 7.51 -4.60 10.64
C SER A 66 8.13 -4.10 9.34
N VAL A 67 9.38 -3.60 9.38
CA VAL A 67 10.11 -3.17 8.18
C VAL A 67 10.32 -4.35 7.22
N PHE A 68 10.72 -5.51 7.73
CA PHE A 68 10.92 -6.71 6.92
C PHE A 68 9.63 -7.12 6.18
N LEU A 69 8.52 -7.25 6.90
CA LEU A 69 7.22 -7.65 6.32
C LEU A 69 6.67 -6.59 5.36
N ALA A 70 6.79 -5.30 5.70
CA ALA A 70 6.36 -4.22 4.82
C ALA A 70 7.18 -4.18 3.51
N THR A 71 8.47 -4.48 3.58
CA THR A 71 9.34 -4.59 2.41
C THR A 71 8.90 -5.74 1.49
N ILE A 72 8.57 -6.91 2.06
CA ILE A 72 8.04 -8.04 1.28
C ILE A 72 6.73 -7.65 0.58
N ASN A 73 5.83 -6.95 1.27
CA ASN A 73 4.56 -6.50 0.68
C ASN A 73 4.80 -5.56 -0.51
N VAL A 74 5.62 -4.50 -0.33
CA VAL A 74 5.95 -3.55 -1.41
C VAL A 74 6.59 -4.28 -2.59
N VAL A 75 7.69 -4.99 -2.37
CA VAL A 75 8.45 -5.61 -3.46
C VAL A 75 7.63 -6.67 -4.18
N GLY A 76 6.98 -7.57 -3.44
CA GLY A 76 6.14 -8.62 -4.00
C GLY A 76 4.93 -8.06 -4.74
N GLY A 77 4.26 -7.06 -4.16
CA GLY A 77 3.10 -6.41 -4.75
C GLY A 77 3.43 -5.74 -6.09
N TYR A 78 4.51 -4.96 -6.16
CA TYR A 78 4.92 -4.31 -7.42
C TYR A 78 5.40 -5.33 -8.46
N MET A 79 6.17 -6.36 -8.07
CA MET A 79 6.65 -7.40 -8.98
C MET A 79 5.51 -8.19 -9.61
N VAL A 80 4.52 -8.61 -8.82
CA VAL A 80 3.37 -9.37 -9.32
C VAL A 80 2.49 -8.50 -10.20
N THR A 81 2.25 -7.25 -9.81
CA THR A 81 1.43 -6.31 -10.59
C THR A 81 2.06 -6.01 -11.95
N ASP A 82 3.38 -5.78 -12.01
CA ASP A 82 4.09 -5.57 -13.28
C ASP A 82 3.95 -6.78 -14.22
N ARG A 83 4.15 -8.00 -13.69
CA ARG A 83 3.95 -9.24 -14.47
C ARG A 83 2.52 -9.39 -14.98
N MET A 84 1.52 -9.00 -14.18
CA MET A 84 0.12 -9.05 -14.60
C MET A 84 -0.19 -8.03 -15.69
N LEU A 85 0.29 -6.80 -15.55
CA LEU A 85 0.08 -5.74 -16.55
C LEU A 85 0.85 -6.00 -17.85
N ALA A 86 1.99 -6.69 -17.78
CA ALA A 86 2.73 -7.11 -18.97
C ALA A 86 1.91 -8.00 -19.92
N MET A 87 0.91 -8.74 -19.42
CA MET A 87 0.01 -9.56 -20.25
C MET A 87 -0.91 -8.74 -21.16
N PHE A 88 -1.06 -7.44 -20.91
CA PHE A 88 -1.90 -6.53 -21.70
C PHE A 88 -1.09 -5.69 -22.70
N LYS A 89 0.24 -5.77 -22.69
CA LYS A 89 1.06 -5.13 -23.72
C LYS A 89 0.86 -5.87 -25.04
N SER A 90 0.54 -5.13 -26.10
CA SER A 90 0.62 -5.69 -27.45
C SER A 90 2.04 -6.20 -27.67
N LYS A 91 2.13 -7.36 -28.33
CA LYS A 91 3.40 -7.86 -28.85
C LYS A 91 3.93 -6.91 -29.92
#